data_AF-A0A2G6G734-F1
#
_entry.id   AF-A0A2G6G734-F1
#
_cell.length_a   1.000
_cell.length_b   1.000
_cell.length_c   1.000
_cell.angle_alpha   90.00
_cell.angle_beta   90.00
_cell.angle_gamma   90.00
#
_symmetry.space_group_name_H-M   'P 1'
#
loop_
_entity.id
_entity.type
_entity.pdbx_description
1 polymer ?
#
loop_
_entity_poly.entity_id
_entity_poly.type
_entity_poly.pdbx_seq_one_letter_code
_entity_poly.pdbx_strand_id
1 'polypeptide(L)'
;MIGVFDSGIGGLSVLASLSQVMKNEDFYYIGDSINAPYGVKTKEEICSFSRNILDKFVKEGARAVVIACNTATSACAESLRQEYSIPIFGLEPAVNLAAKQYKYGRILVLATDYTINSQRYKALVERVASDFPVDSLGAPELVDIVESGKIEESEVRLTLKKIIDNKEIYTKVVLGCTHFIFLKKYIEEFFGPDVDILDGNNGTAEHVKNVLKKNNLLKESGAGSVTIENTLSEEKTRECINIYNKYKLDMYVDWSKVKNIVDNNFDDEVDRTILYMMYSLDGFTNSSMSEISKALSIKKKDVLVRSKKLKRKLYNELKKHYNLEHIFGEK
;
A
#
# COMPACT_ATOMS: atom_id res chain seq x y z
N MET A 1 0.64 -21.27 2.16
CA MET A 1 0.84 -19.81 1.98
C MET A 1 -0.47 -19.14 1.56
N ILE A 2 -0.57 -17.81 1.68
CA ILE A 2 -1.61 -16.97 1.10
C ILE A 2 -1.01 -16.20 -0.08
N GLY A 3 -1.60 -16.35 -1.27
CA GLY A 3 -1.21 -15.57 -2.44
C GLY A 3 -1.80 -14.17 -2.38
N VAL A 4 -1.04 -13.16 -2.76
CA VAL A 4 -1.50 -11.76 -2.85
C VAL A 4 -1.00 -11.21 -4.17
N PHE A 5 -1.84 -10.57 -4.99
CA PHE A 5 -1.33 -9.91 -6.18
C PHE A 5 -2.00 -8.59 -6.48
N ASP A 6 -1.27 -7.74 -7.17
CA ASP A 6 -1.75 -6.47 -7.69
C ASP A 6 -1.17 -6.24 -9.08
N SER A 7 -1.73 -5.27 -9.81
CA SER A 7 -1.18 -4.88 -11.11
C SER A 7 0.22 -4.27 -11.00
N GLY A 8 0.68 -3.83 -9.82
CA GLY A 8 1.99 -3.23 -9.67
C GLY A 8 2.44 -3.17 -8.21
N ILE A 9 2.77 -1.96 -7.73
CA ILE A 9 3.26 -1.73 -6.37
C ILE A 9 2.15 -1.38 -5.36
N GLY A 10 0.96 -1.02 -5.85
CA GLY A 10 -0.20 -0.61 -5.05
C GLY A 10 -0.51 -1.59 -3.92
N GLY A 11 -0.57 -2.88 -4.26
CA GLY A 11 -0.95 -3.96 -3.36
C GLY A 11 0.00 -4.22 -2.19
N LEU A 12 1.19 -3.61 -2.17
CA LEU A 12 2.15 -3.76 -1.06
C LEU A 12 1.59 -3.20 0.26
N SER A 13 0.75 -2.16 0.19
CA SER A 13 0.06 -1.60 1.36
C SER A 13 -0.95 -2.58 1.97
N VAL A 14 -1.65 -3.34 1.12
CA VAL A 14 -2.58 -4.41 1.52
C VAL A 14 -1.79 -5.57 2.12
N LEU A 15 -0.69 -5.98 1.50
CA LEU A 15 0.21 -7.02 2.00
C LEU A 15 0.74 -6.70 3.40
N ALA A 16 1.15 -5.45 3.65
CA ALA A 16 1.61 -5.01 4.96
C ALA A 16 0.51 -5.10 6.03
N SER A 17 -0.72 -4.72 5.68
CA SER A 17 -1.87 -4.84 6.59
C SER A 17 -2.21 -6.30 6.88
N LEU A 18 -2.19 -7.16 5.86
CA LEU A 18 -2.38 -8.60 6.01
C LEU A 18 -1.33 -9.23 6.94
N SER A 19 -0.05 -8.92 6.71
CA SER A 19 1.06 -9.49 7.50
C SER A 19 1.10 -8.96 8.94
N GLN A 20 0.55 -7.77 9.20
CA GLN A 20 0.37 -7.23 10.54
C GLN A 20 -0.76 -7.95 11.30
N VAL A 21 -1.90 -8.15 10.64
CA VAL A 21 -3.10 -8.75 11.24
C VAL A 21 -2.95 -10.28 11.42
N MET A 22 -2.17 -10.93 10.56
CA MET A 22 -1.92 -12.38 10.53
C MET A 22 -0.41 -12.72 10.55
N LYS A 23 0.25 -12.43 11.67
CA LYS A 23 1.72 -12.52 11.82
C LYS A 23 2.34 -13.90 11.63
N ASN A 24 1.54 -14.96 11.74
CA ASN A 24 2.01 -16.34 11.58
C ASN A 24 1.97 -16.80 10.12
N GLU A 25 1.32 -16.04 9.23
CA GLU A 25 1.06 -16.47 7.86
C GLU A 25 2.24 -16.26 6.92
N ASP A 26 2.41 -17.23 6.02
CA ASP A 26 3.35 -17.13 4.90
C ASP A 26 2.62 -16.49 3.71
N PHE A 27 3.07 -15.31 3.29
CA PHE A 27 2.52 -14.59 2.14
C PHE A 27 3.45 -14.66 0.93
N TYR A 28 2.86 -14.83 -0.25
CA TYR A 28 3.55 -14.68 -1.51
C TYR A 28 2.87 -13.60 -2.35
N TYR A 29 3.59 -12.49 -2.54
CA TYR A 29 3.13 -11.35 -3.32
C TYR A 29 3.66 -11.38 -4.74
N ILE A 30 2.80 -11.12 -5.72
CA ILE A 30 3.18 -10.88 -7.12
C ILE A 30 2.65 -9.51 -7.57
N GLY A 31 3.55 -8.61 -7.97
CA GLY A 31 3.21 -7.36 -8.66
C GLY A 31 3.38 -7.51 -10.18
N ASP A 32 2.31 -7.36 -10.94
CA ASP A 32 2.30 -7.58 -12.39
C ASP A 32 2.67 -6.35 -13.23
N SER A 33 3.82 -5.75 -12.92
CA SER A 33 4.25 -4.48 -13.54
C SER A 33 4.52 -4.58 -15.04
N ILE A 34 4.72 -5.78 -15.63
CA ILE A 34 4.79 -5.94 -17.10
C ILE A 34 3.47 -5.57 -17.78
N ASN A 35 2.34 -5.89 -17.16
CA ASN A 35 1.01 -5.67 -17.75
C ASN A 35 0.31 -4.42 -17.18
N ALA A 36 0.96 -3.71 -16.26
CA ALA A 36 0.48 -2.45 -15.70
C ALA A 36 0.37 -1.33 -16.77
N PRO A 37 -0.49 -0.32 -16.53
CA PRO A 37 -1.55 -0.30 -15.54
C PRO A 37 -2.79 -1.08 -16.02
N TYR A 38 -3.46 -1.82 -15.13
CA TYR A 38 -4.67 -2.56 -15.50
C TYR A 38 -5.85 -1.63 -15.83
N GLY A 39 -5.85 -0.39 -15.33
CA GLY A 39 -6.96 0.56 -15.50
C GLY A 39 -7.29 0.91 -16.96
N VAL A 40 -6.33 0.72 -17.88
CA VAL A 40 -6.50 1.00 -19.32
C VAL A 40 -6.67 -0.26 -20.17
N LYS A 41 -6.75 -1.44 -19.53
CA LYS A 41 -6.87 -2.73 -20.22
C LYS A 41 -8.33 -3.16 -20.35
N THR A 42 -8.58 -4.06 -21.30
CA THR A 42 -9.89 -4.70 -21.45
C THR A 42 -10.17 -5.67 -20.31
N LYS A 43 -11.45 -5.99 -20.08
CA LYS A 43 -11.85 -6.97 -19.06
C LYS A 43 -11.20 -8.33 -19.34
N GLU A 44 -11.15 -8.74 -20.61
CA GLU A 44 -10.62 -10.01 -21.06
C GLU A 44 -9.11 -10.13 -20.76
N GLU A 45 -8.34 -9.08 -21.04
CA GLU A 45 -6.92 -9.00 -20.68
C GLU A 45 -6.72 -9.09 -19.17
N ILE A 46 -7.46 -8.28 -18.38
CA ILE A 46 -7.34 -8.27 -16.92
C ILE A 46 -7.67 -9.65 -16.33
N CYS A 47 -8.75 -10.28 -16.79
CA CYS A 47 -9.12 -11.65 -16.40
C CYS A 47 -8.01 -12.65 -16.74
N SER A 48 -7.44 -12.55 -17.94
CA SER A 48 -6.37 -13.44 -18.41
C SER A 48 -5.11 -13.32 -17.56
N PHE A 49 -4.63 -12.09 -17.32
CA PHE A 49 -3.46 -11.84 -16.47
C PHE A 49 -3.69 -12.32 -15.04
N SER A 50 -4.87 -12.01 -14.48
CA SER A 50 -5.24 -12.45 -13.13
C SER A 50 -5.27 -13.98 -13.02
N ARG A 51 -5.83 -14.67 -14.02
CA ARG A 51 -5.86 -16.15 -14.06
C ARG A 51 -4.45 -16.75 -14.07
N ASN A 52 -3.55 -16.23 -14.90
CA ASN A 52 -2.17 -16.71 -14.94
C ASN A 52 -1.46 -16.61 -13.58
N ILE A 53 -1.72 -15.53 -12.83
CA ILE A 53 -1.17 -15.32 -11.49
C ILE A 53 -1.82 -16.28 -10.48
N LEU A 54 -3.14 -16.46 -10.53
CA LEU A 54 -3.84 -17.43 -9.67
C LEU A 54 -3.36 -18.86 -9.90
N ASP A 55 -3.18 -19.26 -11.16
CA ASP A 55 -2.67 -20.59 -11.52
C ASP A 55 -1.28 -20.84 -10.92
N LYS A 56 -0.41 -19.82 -10.95
CA LYS A 56 0.89 -19.87 -10.29
C LYS A 56 0.74 -20.05 -8.77
N PHE A 57 -0.11 -19.26 -8.11
CA PHE A 57 -0.34 -19.43 -6.66
C PHE A 57 -0.87 -20.81 -6.29
N VAL A 58 -1.84 -21.33 -7.05
CA VAL A 58 -2.42 -22.66 -6.80
C VAL A 58 -1.35 -23.74 -6.99
N LYS A 59 -0.54 -23.64 -8.05
CA LYS A 59 0.58 -24.57 -8.29
C LYS A 59 1.60 -24.57 -7.16
N GLU A 60 1.86 -23.40 -6.56
CA GLU A 60 2.75 -23.23 -5.39
C GLU A 60 2.07 -23.61 -4.05
N GLY A 61 0.83 -24.09 -4.07
CA GLY A 61 0.12 -24.54 -2.86
C GLY A 61 -0.49 -23.41 -2.01
N ALA A 62 -0.92 -22.32 -2.65
CA ALA A 62 -1.70 -21.30 -1.97
C ALA A 62 -3.06 -21.86 -1.50
N ARG A 63 -3.39 -21.62 -0.23
CA ARG A 63 -4.69 -22.03 0.36
C ARG A 63 -5.76 -20.96 0.28
N ALA A 64 -5.37 -19.75 -0.12
CA ALA A 64 -6.25 -18.62 -0.37
C ALA A 64 -5.49 -17.58 -1.21
N VAL A 65 -6.23 -16.75 -1.94
CA VAL A 65 -5.68 -15.65 -2.74
C VAL A 65 -6.38 -14.34 -2.42
N VAL A 66 -5.61 -13.26 -2.30
CA VAL A 66 -6.11 -11.89 -2.19
C VAL A 66 -5.76 -11.13 -3.48
N ILE A 67 -6.79 -10.70 -4.21
CA ILE A 67 -6.68 -9.76 -5.31
C ILE A 67 -6.52 -8.36 -4.70
N ALA A 68 -5.28 -7.94 -4.51
CA ALA A 68 -4.88 -6.63 -3.99
C ALA A 68 -4.89 -5.51 -5.06
N CYS A 69 -5.68 -5.67 -6.11
CA CYS A 69 -5.98 -4.64 -7.12
C CYS A 69 -7.49 -4.37 -7.18
N ASN A 70 -7.93 -3.12 -6.98
CA ASN A 70 -9.34 -2.74 -7.13
C ASN A 70 -9.86 -2.97 -8.56
N THR A 71 -9.02 -2.66 -9.57
CA THR A 71 -9.35 -2.86 -10.98
C THR A 71 -9.53 -4.35 -11.29
N ALA A 72 -8.57 -5.20 -10.93
CA ALA A 72 -8.69 -6.65 -11.13
C ALA A 72 -9.88 -7.23 -10.36
N THR A 73 -10.11 -6.78 -9.13
CA THR A 73 -11.27 -7.21 -8.35
C THR A 73 -12.58 -6.87 -9.07
N SER A 74 -12.68 -5.66 -9.59
CA SER A 74 -13.87 -5.17 -10.30
C SER A 74 -14.10 -5.90 -11.62
N ALA A 75 -13.03 -6.30 -12.31
CA ALA A 75 -13.09 -6.97 -13.60
C ALA A 75 -13.47 -8.46 -13.48
N CYS A 76 -12.84 -9.19 -12.55
CA CYS A 76 -12.75 -10.65 -12.66
C CYS A 76 -12.93 -11.45 -11.38
N ALA A 77 -13.06 -10.81 -10.20
CA ALA A 77 -13.11 -11.58 -8.93
C ALA A 77 -14.28 -12.58 -8.87
N GLU A 78 -15.43 -12.25 -9.46
CA GLU A 78 -16.59 -13.14 -9.45
C GLU A 78 -16.39 -14.37 -10.35
N SER A 79 -15.85 -14.21 -11.56
CA SER A 79 -15.55 -15.34 -12.44
C SER A 79 -14.46 -16.23 -11.84
N LEU A 80 -13.39 -15.63 -11.30
CA LEU A 80 -12.31 -16.40 -10.68
C LEU A 80 -12.82 -17.21 -9.47
N ARG A 81 -13.76 -16.68 -8.66
CA ARG A 81 -14.37 -17.46 -7.56
C ARG A 81 -15.16 -18.69 -8.02
N GLN A 82 -15.65 -18.70 -9.25
CA GLN A 82 -16.33 -19.85 -9.84
C GLN A 82 -15.33 -20.88 -10.40
N GLU A 83 -14.16 -20.42 -10.84
CA GLU A 83 -13.13 -21.24 -11.46
C GLU A 83 -12.22 -21.97 -10.45
N TYR A 84 -12.00 -21.40 -9.27
CA TYR A 84 -11.08 -21.94 -8.26
C TYR A 84 -11.79 -22.39 -6.98
N SER A 85 -11.31 -23.50 -6.39
CA SER A 85 -11.85 -24.06 -5.15
C SER A 85 -11.34 -23.38 -3.86
N ILE A 86 -10.24 -22.64 -3.94
CA ILE A 86 -9.68 -21.90 -2.81
C ILE A 86 -10.41 -20.56 -2.61
N PRO A 87 -10.50 -20.04 -1.38
CA PRO A 87 -11.07 -18.72 -1.13
C PRO A 87 -10.31 -17.61 -1.88
N ILE A 88 -11.05 -16.83 -2.67
CA ILE A 88 -10.54 -15.65 -3.37
C ILE A 88 -11.17 -14.38 -2.78
N PHE A 89 -10.34 -13.55 -2.19
CA PHE A 89 -10.68 -12.25 -1.65
C PHE A 89 -10.38 -11.16 -2.68
N GLY A 90 -11.22 -10.15 -2.75
CA GLY A 90 -10.98 -8.97 -3.57
C GLY A 90 -11.24 -7.71 -2.76
N LEU A 91 -10.63 -6.61 -3.19
CA LEU A 91 -10.82 -5.30 -2.58
C LEU A 91 -12.13 -4.66 -2.99
N GLU A 92 -12.73 -3.92 -2.07
CA GLU A 92 -13.76 -2.94 -2.37
C GLU A 92 -13.28 -1.57 -1.85
N PRO A 93 -13.54 -0.47 -2.56
CA PRO A 93 -13.34 0.86 -1.99
C PRO A 93 -14.08 0.98 -0.65
N ALA A 94 -13.51 1.71 0.31
CA ALA A 94 -14.01 1.80 1.69
C ALA A 94 -15.32 2.61 1.84
N VAL A 95 -16.21 2.58 0.85
CA VAL A 95 -17.50 3.27 0.84
C VAL A 95 -18.38 2.80 1.99
N ASN A 96 -18.38 1.49 2.30
CA ASN A 96 -19.14 0.96 3.44
C ASN A 96 -18.62 1.50 4.79
N LEU A 97 -17.30 1.73 4.91
CA LEU A 97 -16.74 2.35 6.12
C LEU A 97 -17.17 3.81 6.21
N ALA A 98 -17.07 4.55 5.09
CA ALA A 98 -17.49 5.94 5.00
C ALA A 98 -18.99 6.10 5.33
N ALA A 99 -19.82 5.20 4.82
CA ALA A 99 -21.26 5.10 5.06
C ALA A 99 -21.58 4.94 6.55
N LYS A 100 -20.94 3.96 7.21
CA LYS A 100 -21.16 3.69 8.64
C LYS A 100 -20.74 4.85 9.54
N GLN A 101 -19.77 5.66 9.09
CA GLN A 101 -19.25 6.81 9.82
C GLN A 101 -19.88 8.13 9.35
N TYR A 102 -20.86 8.08 8.44
CA TYR A 102 -21.47 9.26 7.87
C TYR A 102 -22.25 10.05 8.93
N LYS A 103 -22.18 11.37 8.84
CA LYS A 103 -22.92 12.30 9.70
C LYS A 103 -23.54 13.44 8.89
N TYR A 104 -22.76 14.07 8.02
CA TYR A 104 -23.17 15.18 7.16
C TYR A 104 -22.16 15.38 6.02
N GLY A 105 -22.46 16.30 5.09
CA GLY A 105 -21.61 16.66 3.97
C GLY A 105 -21.64 15.63 2.85
N ARG A 106 -20.61 15.64 1.99
CA ARG A 106 -20.45 14.71 0.87
C ARG A 106 -19.25 13.78 1.07
N ILE A 107 -19.34 12.59 0.51
CA ILE A 107 -18.24 11.63 0.47
C ILE A 107 -17.65 11.65 -0.94
N LEU A 108 -16.34 11.85 -1.05
CA LEU A 108 -15.62 11.67 -2.31
C LEU A 108 -15.03 10.27 -2.37
N VAL A 109 -15.13 9.60 -3.51
CA VAL A 109 -14.39 8.37 -3.80
C VAL A 109 -13.41 8.67 -4.94
N LEU A 110 -12.12 8.54 -4.66
CA LEU A 110 -11.06 8.59 -5.66
C LEU A 110 -10.70 7.16 -6.07
N ALA A 111 -10.85 6.80 -7.34
CA ALA A 111 -10.41 5.49 -7.83
C ALA A 111 -9.96 5.55 -9.31
N THR A 112 -9.65 4.41 -9.92
CA THR A 112 -9.41 4.34 -11.37
C THR A 112 -10.72 4.48 -12.15
N ASP A 113 -10.65 4.97 -13.38
CA ASP A 113 -11.82 5.06 -14.27
C ASP A 113 -12.52 3.73 -14.45
N TYR A 114 -11.75 2.64 -14.58
CA TYR A 114 -12.29 1.29 -14.66
C TYR A 114 -13.13 0.94 -13.41
N THR A 115 -12.61 1.25 -12.22
CA THR A 115 -13.27 0.91 -10.95
C THR A 115 -14.60 1.65 -10.83
N ILE A 116 -14.61 2.98 -11.00
CA ILE A 116 -15.83 3.79 -10.83
C ILE A 116 -16.92 3.47 -11.87
N ASN A 117 -16.51 3.02 -13.06
CA ASN A 117 -17.45 2.66 -14.13
C ASN A 117 -17.98 1.22 -14.02
N SER A 118 -17.36 0.38 -13.19
CA SER A 118 -17.73 -1.02 -13.03
C SER A 118 -19.13 -1.20 -12.39
N GLN A 119 -19.86 -2.23 -12.82
CA GLN A 119 -21.15 -2.60 -12.23
C GLN A 119 -21.00 -2.95 -10.74
N ARG A 120 -19.90 -3.60 -10.38
CA ARG A 120 -19.60 -3.96 -8.98
C ARG A 120 -19.51 -2.73 -8.08
N TYR A 121 -18.84 -1.67 -8.52
CA TYR A 121 -18.73 -0.43 -7.75
C TYR A 121 -20.08 0.28 -7.65
N LYS A 122 -20.82 0.40 -8.76
CA LYS A 122 -22.15 1.01 -8.76
C LYS A 122 -23.10 0.29 -7.79
N ALA A 123 -23.13 -1.04 -7.84
CA ALA A 123 -23.91 -1.85 -6.91
C ALA A 123 -23.45 -1.72 -5.45
N LEU A 124 -22.16 -1.50 -5.19
CA LEU A 124 -21.66 -1.19 -3.85
C LEU A 124 -22.22 0.14 -3.35
N VAL A 125 -22.09 1.21 -4.15
CA VAL A 125 -22.57 2.55 -3.79
C VAL A 125 -24.08 2.55 -3.59
N GLU A 126 -24.85 1.97 -4.52
CA GLU A 126 -26.31 1.85 -4.41
C GLU A 126 -26.73 1.12 -3.12
N ARG A 127 -26.01 0.06 -2.75
CA ARG A 127 -26.31 -0.74 -1.55
C ARG A 127 -26.00 -0.02 -0.24
N VAL A 128 -24.91 0.75 -0.18
CA VAL A 128 -24.40 1.28 1.10
C VAL A 128 -24.60 2.79 1.26
N ALA A 129 -24.93 3.51 0.20
CA ALA A 129 -24.97 4.96 0.15
C ALA A 129 -26.22 5.51 -0.54
N SER A 130 -27.36 4.82 -0.42
CA SER A 130 -28.64 5.29 -0.96
C SER A 130 -29.09 6.62 -0.32
N ASP A 131 -28.70 6.88 0.92
CA ASP A 131 -29.28 7.94 1.75
C ASP A 131 -28.37 9.17 1.91
N PHE A 132 -27.20 9.20 1.26
CA PHE A 132 -26.25 10.32 1.36
C PHE A 132 -25.44 10.53 0.08
N PRO A 133 -25.00 11.78 -0.18
CA PRO A 133 -24.33 12.11 -1.43
C PRO A 133 -22.91 11.56 -1.53
N VAL A 134 -22.65 10.80 -2.60
CA VAL A 134 -21.33 10.26 -2.95
C VAL A 134 -20.93 10.76 -4.34
N ASP A 135 -19.78 11.42 -4.44
CA ASP A 135 -19.14 11.74 -5.72
C ASP A 135 -18.01 10.75 -6.00
N SER A 136 -17.89 10.30 -7.24
CA SER A 136 -16.89 9.32 -7.65
C SER A 136 -16.06 9.89 -8.79
N LEU A 137 -14.75 10.07 -8.55
CA LEU A 137 -13.84 10.67 -9.51
C LEU A 137 -12.72 9.69 -9.90
N GLY A 138 -12.48 9.62 -11.21
CA GLY A 138 -11.33 8.96 -11.78
C GLY A 138 -10.07 9.79 -11.55
N ALA A 139 -9.02 9.16 -11.03
CA ALA A 139 -7.75 9.83 -10.78
C ALA A 139 -6.55 9.03 -11.33
N PRO A 140 -6.50 8.72 -12.64
CA PRO A 140 -5.44 7.92 -13.24
C PRO A 140 -4.04 8.54 -13.06
N GLU A 141 -3.92 9.86 -13.17
CA GLU A 141 -2.65 10.58 -12.96
C GLU A 141 -2.01 10.30 -11.57
N LEU A 142 -2.82 10.03 -10.54
CA LEU A 142 -2.31 9.67 -9.21
C LEU A 142 -1.65 8.28 -9.19
N VAL A 143 -2.06 7.37 -10.09
CA VAL A 143 -1.41 6.07 -10.26
C VAL A 143 -0.02 6.27 -10.88
N ASP A 144 0.06 7.12 -11.91
CA ASP A 144 1.31 7.42 -12.62
C ASP A 144 2.35 8.05 -11.69
N ILE A 145 1.94 9.00 -10.83
CA ILE A 145 2.81 9.61 -9.82
C ILE A 145 3.43 8.55 -8.92
N VAL A 146 2.65 7.58 -8.45
CA VAL A 146 3.14 6.52 -7.55
C VAL A 146 4.05 5.55 -8.28
N GLU A 147 3.70 5.12 -9.50
CA GLU A 147 4.52 4.21 -10.30
C GLU A 147 5.85 4.83 -10.78
N SER A 148 5.91 6.17 -10.88
CA SER A 148 7.14 6.89 -11.22
C SER A 148 8.26 6.71 -10.17
N GLY A 149 7.90 6.34 -8.93
CA GLY A 149 8.80 6.24 -7.80
C GLY A 149 9.33 7.59 -7.29
N LYS A 150 8.79 8.72 -7.77
CA LYS A 150 9.17 10.07 -7.33
C LYS A 150 7.91 10.87 -7.01
N ILE A 151 7.45 10.76 -5.77
CA ILE A 151 6.24 11.46 -5.33
C ILE A 151 6.60 12.90 -4.93
N GLU A 152 6.17 13.87 -5.75
CA GLU A 152 6.28 15.30 -5.42
C GLU A 152 4.94 15.86 -4.93
N GLU A 153 4.94 16.53 -3.77
CA GLU A 153 3.73 17.14 -3.18
C GLU A 153 3.03 18.08 -4.16
N SER A 154 3.80 18.91 -4.88
CA SER A 154 3.28 19.85 -5.86
C SER A 154 2.53 19.16 -7.00
N GLU A 155 3.03 18.01 -7.45
CA GLU A 155 2.41 17.26 -8.55
C GLU A 155 1.09 16.66 -8.10
N VAL A 156 1.07 15.98 -6.94
CA VAL A 156 -0.16 15.42 -6.34
C VAL A 156 -1.21 16.52 -6.15
N ARG A 157 -0.80 17.67 -5.59
CA ARG A 157 -1.70 18.79 -5.33
C ARG A 157 -2.27 19.39 -6.62
N LEU A 158 -1.46 19.51 -7.67
CA LEU A 158 -1.92 19.99 -8.97
C LEU A 158 -2.91 19.01 -9.60
N THR A 159 -2.64 17.72 -9.58
CA THR A 159 -3.56 16.69 -10.08
C THR A 159 -4.89 16.73 -9.34
N LEU A 160 -4.90 16.81 -8.01
CA LEU A 160 -6.14 16.92 -7.22
C LEU A 160 -6.94 18.19 -7.57
N LYS A 161 -6.27 19.33 -7.76
CA LYS A 161 -6.94 20.60 -8.17
C LYS A 161 -7.58 20.54 -9.56
N LYS A 162 -7.06 19.72 -10.47
CA LYS A 162 -7.65 19.56 -11.81
C LYS A 162 -8.98 18.81 -11.78
N ILE A 163 -9.14 17.89 -10.83
CA ILE A 163 -10.30 16.99 -10.77
C ILE A 163 -11.32 17.39 -9.69
N ILE A 164 -10.94 18.21 -8.72
CA ILE A 164 -11.80 18.65 -7.62
C ILE A 164 -12.02 20.16 -7.68
N ASP A 165 -13.23 20.56 -8.08
CA ASP A 165 -13.62 21.96 -8.20
C ASP A 165 -13.76 22.66 -6.84
N ASN A 166 -14.42 22.00 -5.88
CA ASN A 166 -14.63 22.52 -4.54
C ASN A 166 -14.42 21.42 -3.51
N LYS A 167 -13.27 21.45 -2.83
CA LYS A 167 -12.92 20.45 -1.82
C LYS A 167 -13.70 20.61 -0.50
N GLU A 168 -14.22 21.79 -0.21
CA GLU A 168 -14.85 22.14 1.07
C GLU A 168 -16.24 21.49 1.27
N ILE A 169 -16.82 20.90 0.21
CA ILE A 169 -18.09 20.17 0.31
C ILE A 169 -17.93 18.75 0.86
N TYR A 170 -16.70 18.24 0.88
CA TYR A 170 -16.39 16.88 1.28
C TYR A 170 -16.01 16.81 2.74
N THR A 171 -16.61 15.87 3.46
CA THR A 171 -16.27 15.57 4.86
C THR A 171 -15.49 14.26 4.99
N LYS A 172 -15.50 13.44 3.93
CA LYS A 172 -14.74 12.18 3.84
C LYS A 172 -14.23 11.96 2.42
N VAL A 173 -13.06 11.34 2.31
CA VAL A 173 -12.48 10.90 1.04
C VAL A 173 -12.08 9.44 1.16
N VAL A 174 -12.59 8.61 0.26
CA VAL A 174 -12.27 7.19 0.15
C VAL A 174 -11.18 7.01 -0.90
N LEU A 175 -10.08 6.38 -0.48
CA LEU A 175 -9.00 5.92 -1.35
C LEU A 175 -9.41 4.57 -1.96
N GLY A 176 -10.04 4.61 -3.13
CA GLY A 176 -10.54 3.46 -3.88
C GLY A 176 -9.53 2.80 -4.82
N CYS A 177 -8.25 3.20 -4.74
CA CYS A 177 -7.13 2.58 -5.43
C CYS A 177 -5.99 2.36 -4.45
N THR A 178 -5.32 1.22 -4.56
CA THR A 178 -4.22 0.82 -3.68
C THR A 178 -3.01 1.73 -3.77
N HIS A 179 -2.76 2.36 -4.92
CA HIS A 179 -1.72 3.38 -5.10
C HIS A 179 -1.96 4.63 -4.24
N PHE A 180 -3.22 5.04 -4.06
CA PHE A 180 -3.52 6.33 -3.42
C PHE A 180 -3.18 6.35 -1.93
N ILE A 181 -2.98 5.17 -1.35
CA ILE A 181 -2.53 5.01 0.04
C ILE A 181 -1.12 5.57 0.23
N PHE A 182 -0.26 5.47 -0.78
CA PHE A 182 1.07 6.09 -0.75
C PHE A 182 1.02 7.62 -0.86
N LEU A 183 -0.12 8.17 -1.28
CA LEU A 183 -0.38 9.61 -1.37
C LEU A 183 -1.20 10.14 -0.20
N LYS A 184 -1.56 9.29 0.77
CA LYS A 184 -2.51 9.62 1.84
C LYS A 184 -2.16 10.93 2.56
N LYS A 185 -0.89 11.10 2.95
CA LYS A 185 -0.40 12.33 3.60
C LYS A 185 -0.67 13.57 2.75
N TYR A 186 -0.35 13.55 1.46
CA TYR A 186 -0.55 14.69 0.56
C TYR A 186 -2.04 14.96 0.28
N ILE A 187 -2.86 13.92 0.26
CA ILE A 187 -4.31 14.03 0.16
C ILE A 187 -4.88 14.65 1.44
N GLU A 188 -4.44 14.21 2.63
CA GLU A 188 -4.81 14.81 3.92
C GLU A 188 -4.44 16.29 3.97
N GLU A 189 -3.23 16.66 3.54
CA GLU A 189 -2.78 18.06 3.47
C GLU A 189 -3.59 18.89 2.47
N PHE A 190 -4.00 18.30 1.34
CA PHE A 190 -4.84 18.98 0.36
C PHE A 190 -6.24 19.29 0.90
N PHE A 191 -6.90 18.32 1.53
CA PHE A 191 -8.25 18.49 2.06
C PHE A 191 -8.28 19.29 3.36
N GLY A 192 -7.31 19.10 4.25
CA GLY A 192 -7.26 19.71 5.56
C GLY A 192 -7.74 18.78 6.68
N PRO A 193 -7.60 19.20 7.95
CA PRO A 193 -7.76 18.35 9.12
C PRO A 193 -9.21 17.91 9.40
N ASP A 194 -10.20 18.59 8.82
CA ASP A 194 -11.63 18.33 9.07
C ASP A 194 -12.21 17.25 8.14
N VAL A 195 -11.39 16.67 7.24
CA VAL A 195 -11.81 15.68 6.26
C VAL A 195 -11.18 14.32 6.57
N ASP A 196 -12.01 13.31 6.81
CA ASP A 196 -11.52 11.96 7.08
C ASP A 196 -11.05 11.27 5.79
N ILE A 197 -9.78 10.86 5.74
CA ILE A 197 -9.23 10.07 4.62
C ILE A 197 -9.26 8.58 4.97
N LEU A 198 -10.07 7.83 4.22
CA LEU A 198 -10.42 6.44 4.49
C LEU A 198 -9.83 5.50 3.43
N ASP A 199 -9.25 4.38 3.88
CA ASP A 199 -8.78 3.29 3.02
C ASP A 199 -9.39 1.94 3.44
N GLY A 200 -9.27 0.94 2.56
CA GLY A 200 -9.87 -0.37 2.73
C GLY A 200 -8.95 -1.42 3.34
N ASN A 201 -7.69 -1.09 3.65
CA ASN A 201 -6.67 -2.10 3.92
C ASN A 201 -6.94 -2.89 5.20
N ASN A 202 -7.15 -2.21 6.32
CA ASN A 202 -7.40 -2.89 7.60
C ASN A 202 -8.70 -3.70 7.58
N GLY A 203 -9.76 -3.14 6.98
CA GLY A 203 -11.04 -3.86 6.82
C GLY A 203 -10.89 -5.12 5.98
N THR A 204 -10.10 -5.06 4.90
CA THR A 204 -9.79 -6.22 4.07
C THR A 204 -8.98 -7.26 4.85
N ALA A 205 -7.94 -6.84 5.56
CA ALA A 205 -7.08 -7.75 6.32
C ALA A 205 -7.84 -8.51 7.41
N GLU A 206 -8.69 -7.82 8.18
CA GLU A 206 -9.55 -8.44 9.19
C GLU A 206 -10.60 -9.35 8.55
N HIS A 207 -11.19 -8.98 7.41
CA HIS A 207 -12.12 -9.84 6.69
C HIS A 207 -11.47 -11.15 6.26
N VAL A 208 -10.27 -11.08 5.64
CA VAL A 208 -9.50 -12.26 5.23
C VAL A 208 -9.22 -13.15 6.44
N LYS A 209 -8.68 -12.59 7.52
CA LYS A 209 -8.39 -13.34 8.76
C LYS A 209 -9.62 -14.04 9.32
N ASN A 210 -10.76 -13.36 9.38
CA ASN A 210 -11.98 -13.93 9.94
C ASN A 210 -12.52 -15.08 9.09
N VAL A 211 -12.49 -14.96 7.76
CA VAL A 211 -12.91 -16.04 6.86
C VAL A 211 -11.95 -17.23 6.93
N LEU A 212 -10.63 -16.98 6.92
CA LEU A 212 -9.65 -18.06 7.07
C LEU A 212 -9.80 -18.77 8.42
N LYS A 213 -9.98 -18.02 9.52
CA LYS A 213 -10.23 -18.59 10.85
C LYS A 213 -11.47 -19.49 10.86
N LYS A 214 -12.58 -19.00 10.30
CA LYS A 214 -13.85 -19.75 10.23
C LYS A 214 -13.71 -21.06 9.46
N ASN A 215 -12.84 -21.08 8.45
CA ASN A 215 -12.58 -22.27 7.63
C ASN A 215 -11.43 -23.14 8.14
N ASN A 216 -10.87 -22.86 9.32
CA ASN A 216 -9.68 -23.54 9.86
C ASN A 216 -8.47 -23.48 8.90
N LEU A 217 -8.33 -22.37 8.18
CA LEU A 217 -7.27 -22.08 7.22
C LEU A 217 -6.26 -21.06 7.75
N LEU A 218 -6.15 -20.88 9.07
CA LEU A 218 -5.05 -20.12 9.68
C LEU A 218 -3.92 -21.07 10.09
N LYS A 219 -2.69 -20.56 10.15
CA LYS A 219 -1.55 -21.29 10.70
C LYS A 219 -1.63 -21.21 12.22
N GLU A 220 -1.46 -22.33 12.91
CA GLU A 220 -1.61 -22.39 14.37
C GLU A 220 -0.46 -21.72 15.12
N SER A 221 0.76 -21.79 14.58
CA SER A 221 1.97 -21.27 15.22
C SER A 221 3.12 -21.03 14.24
N GLY A 222 4.22 -20.45 14.74
CA GLY A 222 5.43 -20.13 13.97
C GLY A 222 5.45 -18.71 13.42
N ALA A 223 6.63 -18.19 13.10
CA ALA A 223 6.75 -16.91 12.41
C ALA A 223 6.29 -17.06 10.96
N GLY A 224 5.51 -16.08 10.48
CA GLY A 224 5.19 -15.95 9.07
C GLY A 224 6.36 -15.42 8.26
N SER A 225 6.35 -15.69 6.96
CA SER A 225 7.32 -15.16 6.00
C SER A 225 6.60 -14.36 4.91
N VAL A 226 7.32 -13.45 4.26
CA VAL A 226 6.80 -12.68 3.13
C VAL A 226 7.79 -12.77 1.98
N THR A 227 7.34 -13.36 0.87
CA THR A 227 8.05 -13.41 -0.40
C THR A 227 7.41 -12.42 -1.35
N ILE A 228 8.20 -11.57 -2.00
CA ILE A 228 7.74 -10.56 -2.95
C ILE A 228 8.43 -10.82 -4.29
N GLU A 229 7.64 -10.86 -5.35
CA GLU A 229 8.09 -10.92 -6.73
C GLU A 229 7.42 -9.80 -7.54
N ASN A 230 8.15 -9.21 -8.47
CA ASN A 230 7.59 -8.31 -9.47
C ASN A 230 7.94 -8.82 -10.88
N THR A 231 6.96 -8.86 -11.77
CA THR A 231 7.12 -9.47 -13.10
C THR A 231 8.08 -8.70 -14.00
N LEU A 232 8.34 -7.41 -13.73
CA LEU A 232 9.17 -6.55 -14.59
C LEU A 232 10.66 -6.89 -14.51
N SER A 233 11.22 -7.01 -13.32
CA SER A 233 12.65 -7.33 -13.11
C SER A 233 12.98 -7.65 -11.65
N GLU A 234 14.16 -8.23 -11.43
CA GLU A 234 14.74 -8.38 -10.08
C GLU A 234 15.02 -7.03 -9.41
N GLU A 235 15.30 -5.98 -10.17
CA GLU A 235 15.45 -4.63 -9.65
C GLU A 235 14.13 -4.09 -9.10
N LYS A 236 13.05 -4.21 -9.87
CA LYS A 236 11.70 -3.80 -9.42
C LYS A 236 11.22 -4.64 -8.25
N THR A 237 11.60 -5.92 -8.20
CA THR A 237 11.35 -6.78 -7.03
C THR A 237 12.03 -6.23 -5.77
N ARG A 238 13.31 -5.83 -5.86
CA ARG A 238 14.03 -5.20 -4.73
C ARG A 238 13.41 -3.87 -4.31
N GLU A 239 12.94 -3.08 -5.27
CA GLU A 239 12.20 -1.85 -4.99
C GLU A 239 10.91 -2.13 -4.21
N CYS A 240 10.10 -3.10 -4.65
CA CYS A 240 8.88 -3.52 -3.95
C CYS A 240 9.15 -3.97 -2.51
N ILE A 241 10.23 -4.72 -2.27
CA ILE A 241 10.65 -5.13 -0.94
C ILE A 241 10.96 -3.91 -0.05
N ASN A 242 11.64 -2.90 -0.60
CA ASN A 242 11.94 -1.68 0.14
C ASN A 242 10.67 -0.89 0.47
N ILE A 243 9.76 -0.74 -0.49
CA ILE A 243 8.46 -0.06 -0.29
C ILE A 243 7.63 -0.78 0.78
N TYR A 244 7.52 -2.10 0.68
CA TYR A 244 6.83 -2.93 1.68
C TYR A 244 7.42 -2.75 3.08
N ASN A 245 8.74 -2.81 3.22
CA ASN A 245 9.40 -2.64 4.52
C ASN A 245 9.22 -1.23 5.09
N LYS A 246 9.29 -0.19 4.25
CA LYS A 246 9.03 1.21 4.64
C LYS A 246 7.59 1.35 5.14
N TYR A 247 6.61 0.88 4.38
CA TYR A 247 5.21 0.97 4.76
C TYR A 247 4.92 0.16 6.03
N LYS A 248 5.45 -1.07 6.13
CA LYS A 248 5.33 -1.88 7.34
C LYS A 248 5.90 -1.13 8.55
N LEU A 249 7.07 -0.52 8.44
CA LEU A 249 7.65 0.28 9.53
C LEU A 249 6.73 1.43 9.96
N ASP A 250 6.21 2.20 9.00
CA ASP A 250 5.34 3.35 9.26
C ASP A 250 4.05 2.96 10.01
N MET A 251 3.60 1.70 9.88
CA MET A 251 2.45 1.18 10.64
C MET A 251 2.76 0.85 12.11
N TYR A 252 4.02 0.61 12.47
CA TYR A 252 4.42 0.20 13.83
C TYR A 252 5.17 1.28 14.60
N VAL A 253 5.82 2.19 13.89
CA VAL A 253 6.75 3.15 14.46
C VAL A 253 6.12 4.53 14.49
N ASP A 254 6.02 5.10 15.70
CA ASP A 254 5.64 6.49 15.89
C ASP A 254 6.87 7.37 15.64
N TRP A 255 6.88 8.01 14.47
CA TRP A 255 8.02 8.82 14.01
C TRP A 255 8.26 10.07 14.84
N SER A 256 7.26 10.56 15.57
CA SER A 256 7.47 11.64 16.54
C SER A 256 8.42 11.20 17.66
N LYS A 257 8.32 9.93 18.08
CA LYS A 257 9.24 9.33 19.05
C LYS A 257 10.58 8.98 18.42
N VAL A 258 10.61 8.58 17.15
CA VAL A 258 11.89 8.30 16.46
C VAL A 258 12.76 9.54 16.38
N LYS A 259 12.17 10.71 16.08
CA LYS A 259 12.92 11.97 16.10
C LYS A 259 13.60 12.18 17.45
N ASN A 260 12.86 11.99 18.55
CA ASN A 260 13.42 12.07 19.90
C ASN A 260 14.51 11.02 20.15
N ILE A 261 14.36 9.79 19.64
CA ILE A 261 15.39 8.74 19.76
C ILE A 261 16.65 9.16 18.99
N VAL A 262 16.51 9.69 17.78
CA VAL A 262 17.63 10.15 16.96
C VAL A 262 18.34 11.33 17.63
N ASP A 263 17.59 12.35 18.04
CA ASP A 263 18.14 13.55 18.68
C ASP A 263 18.86 13.25 20.01
N ASN A 264 18.41 12.24 20.77
CA ASN A 264 19.00 11.90 22.07
C ASN A 264 20.14 10.86 21.99
N ASN A 265 20.28 10.10 20.90
CA ASN A 265 21.24 8.99 20.82
C ASN A 265 22.27 9.13 19.70
N PHE A 266 22.20 10.20 18.88
CA PHE A 266 23.09 10.46 17.76
C PHE A 266 23.63 11.89 17.84
N ASP A 267 24.84 12.04 18.38
CA ASP A 267 25.43 13.37 18.64
C ASP A 267 25.88 14.10 17.36
N ASP A 268 26.34 13.35 16.35
CA ASP A 268 26.85 13.91 15.10
C ASP A 268 25.71 14.45 14.22
N GLU A 269 25.78 15.74 13.88
CA GLU A 269 24.76 16.45 13.11
C GLU A 269 24.62 15.92 11.67
N VAL A 270 25.74 15.52 11.07
CA VAL A 270 25.76 14.91 9.73
C VAL A 270 25.04 13.56 9.78
N ASP A 271 25.30 12.74 10.80
CA ASP A 271 24.64 11.46 10.99
C ASP A 271 23.13 11.60 11.23
N ARG A 272 22.70 12.58 12.04
CA ARG A 272 21.27 12.90 12.20
C ARG A 272 20.64 13.34 10.89
N THR A 273 21.30 14.21 10.14
CA THR A 273 20.81 14.68 8.84
C THR A 273 20.73 13.55 7.82
N ILE A 274 21.72 12.65 7.78
CA ILE A 274 21.65 11.42 7.00
C ILE A 274 20.41 10.64 7.42
N LEU A 275 20.21 10.33 8.71
CA LEU A 275 19.04 9.56 9.16
C LEU A 275 17.70 10.20 8.77
N TYR A 276 17.57 11.53 8.93
CA TYR A 276 16.36 12.25 8.53
C TYR A 276 16.13 12.21 7.03
N MET A 277 17.16 12.49 6.23
CA MET A 277 17.06 12.43 4.78
C MET A 277 16.78 11.01 4.27
N MET A 278 17.40 10.00 4.88
CA MET A 278 17.18 8.60 4.52
C MET A 278 15.75 8.14 4.79
N TYR A 279 15.10 8.74 5.79
CA TYR A 279 13.71 8.46 6.09
C TYR A 279 12.75 9.25 5.20
N SER A 280 13.06 10.52 4.90
CA SER A 280 12.26 11.34 4.00
C SER A 280 12.37 10.91 2.54
N LEU A 281 13.51 10.32 2.15
CA LEU A 281 13.74 9.71 0.84
C LEU A 281 13.35 8.23 0.90
N ASP A 282 13.27 7.53 -0.24
CA ASP A 282 12.83 6.11 -0.31
C ASP A 282 13.77 5.07 0.34
N GLY A 283 14.40 5.42 1.46
CA GLY A 283 15.24 4.56 2.26
C GLY A 283 16.69 4.51 1.76
N PHE A 284 17.30 3.34 1.91
CA PHE A 284 18.72 3.09 1.63
C PHE A 284 18.97 2.79 0.13
N THR A 285 18.42 3.61 -0.78
CA THR A 285 18.62 3.40 -2.22
C THR A 285 19.86 4.12 -2.74
N ASN A 286 20.39 3.67 -3.88
CA ASN A 286 21.49 4.36 -4.56
C ASN A 286 21.14 5.79 -4.98
N SER A 287 19.86 6.07 -5.26
CA SER A 287 19.36 7.41 -5.59
C SER A 287 19.40 8.31 -4.36
N SER A 288 18.84 7.83 -3.24
CA SER A 288 18.84 8.55 -1.96
C SER A 288 20.27 8.85 -1.49
N MET A 289 21.21 7.93 -1.68
CA MET A 289 22.63 8.17 -1.38
C MET A 289 23.24 9.30 -2.21
N SER A 290 22.86 9.43 -3.48
CA SER A 290 23.32 10.53 -4.34
C SER A 290 22.74 11.87 -3.89
N GLU A 291 21.45 11.91 -3.51
CA GLU A 291 20.79 13.13 -3.04
C GLU A 291 21.36 13.61 -1.71
N ILE A 292 21.56 12.69 -0.76
CA ILE A 292 22.19 12.98 0.54
C ILE A 292 23.62 13.48 0.34
N SER A 293 24.38 12.83 -0.55
CA SER A 293 25.74 13.25 -0.90
C SER A 293 25.77 14.68 -1.42
N LYS A 294 24.82 15.04 -2.29
CA LYS A 294 24.69 16.39 -2.86
C LYS A 294 24.29 17.41 -1.79
N ALA A 295 23.29 17.10 -0.96
CA ALA A 295 22.80 18.02 0.07
C ALA A 295 23.85 18.31 1.15
N LEU A 296 24.60 17.28 1.57
CA LEU A 296 25.60 17.39 2.62
C LEU A 296 26.99 17.77 2.09
N SER A 297 27.17 17.89 0.77
CA SER A 297 28.45 18.16 0.13
C SER A 297 29.57 17.18 0.55
N ILE A 298 29.23 15.91 0.78
CA ILE A 298 30.16 14.82 1.13
C ILE A 298 30.15 13.75 0.05
N LYS A 299 31.23 12.96 -0.07
CA LYS A 299 31.31 11.93 -1.11
C LYS A 299 30.27 10.84 -0.87
N LYS A 300 29.59 10.41 -1.95
CA LYS A 300 28.61 9.32 -1.92
C LYS A 300 29.11 8.04 -1.22
N LYS A 301 30.39 7.70 -1.41
CA LYS A 301 31.02 6.55 -0.74
C LYS A 301 30.99 6.69 0.79
N ASP A 302 31.20 7.89 1.30
CA ASP A 302 31.21 8.17 2.73
C ASP A 302 29.79 8.13 3.31
N VAL A 303 28.81 8.66 2.58
CA VAL A 303 27.38 8.49 2.91
C VAL A 303 27.01 7.01 2.98
N LEU A 304 27.46 6.19 2.02
CA LEU A 304 27.17 4.77 1.99
C LEU A 304 27.76 4.02 3.20
N VAL A 305 28.99 4.37 3.60
CA VAL A 305 29.64 3.76 4.76
C VAL A 305 28.95 4.19 6.06
N ARG A 306 28.69 5.50 6.23
CA ARG A 306 28.00 6.04 7.40
C ARG A 306 26.59 5.47 7.52
N SER A 307 25.81 5.50 6.44
CA SER A 307 24.42 5.00 6.42
C SER A 307 24.31 3.54 6.87
N LYS A 308 25.20 2.64 6.42
CA LYS A 308 25.21 1.25 6.89
C LYS A 308 25.37 1.14 8.40
N LYS A 309 26.29 1.92 8.99
CA LYS A 309 26.51 1.95 10.44
C LYS A 309 25.31 2.55 11.18
N LEU A 310 24.77 3.64 10.66
CA LEU A 310 23.61 4.34 11.21
C LEU A 310 22.35 3.48 11.18
N LYS A 311 22.10 2.74 10.11
CA LYS A 311 20.98 1.79 10.00
C LYS A 311 20.99 0.79 11.16
N ARG A 312 22.15 0.18 11.40
CA ARG A 312 22.31 -0.83 12.44
C ARG A 312 22.14 -0.22 13.82
N LYS A 313 22.71 0.97 14.07
CA LYS A 313 22.56 1.68 15.34
C LYS A 313 21.10 2.08 15.58
N LEU A 314 20.43 2.68 14.59
CA LEU A 314 19.04 3.09 14.67
C LEU A 314 18.13 1.87 14.90
N TYR A 315 18.35 0.77 14.17
CA TYR A 315 17.62 -0.47 14.40
C TYR A 315 17.73 -0.97 15.85
N ASN A 316 18.95 -0.98 16.41
CA ASN A 316 19.17 -1.39 17.79
C ASN A 316 18.47 -0.46 18.79
N GLU A 317 18.47 0.85 18.55
CA GLU A 317 17.74 1.80 19.40
C GLU A 317 16.23 1.60 19.28
N LEU A 318 15.70 1.50 18.06
CA LEU A 318 14.28 1.25 17.84
C LEU A 318 13.84 -0.09 18.48
N LYS A 319 14.68 -1.13 18.49
CA LYS A 319 14.38 -2.41 19.14
C LYS A 319 14.18 -2.28 20.67
N LYS A 320 14.77 -1.27 21.32
CA LYS A 320 14.55 -1.01 22.76
C LYS A 320 13.18 -0.37 23.01
N HIS A 321 12.66 0.39 22.05
CA HIS A 321 11.43 1.17 22.18
C HIS A 321 10.22 0.49 21.51
N TYR A 322 10.47 -0.38 20.54
CA TYR A 322 9.50 -1.09 19.73
C TYR A 322 9.84 -2.57 19.70
N ASN A 323 8.85 -3.45 19.80
CA ASN A 323 9.04 -4.89 19.66
C ASN A 323 9.26 -5.28 18.18
N LEU A 324 10.42 -4.88 17.64
CA LEU A 324 10.77 -4.98 16.22
C LEU A 324 11.15 -6.40 15.75
N GLU A 325 11.39 -7.35 16.66
CA GLU A 325 11.76 -8.73 16.29
C GLU A 325 10.70 -9.39 15.40
N HIS A 326 9.44 -9.00 15.57
CA HIS A 326 8.32 -9.45 14.74
C HIS A 326 8.21 -8.72 13.38
N ILE A 327 8.94 -7.62 13.17
CA ILE A 327 8.79 -6.76 12.00
C ILE A 327 9.80 -7.12 10.91
N PHE A 328 11.06 -7.33 11.28
CA PHE A 328 12.15 -7.55 10.33
C PHE A 328 12.62 -9.00 10.22
N GLY A 329 12.18 -9.89 11.12
CA GLY A 329 12.86 -11.17 11.32
C GLY A 329 14.29 -10.95 11.84
N GLU A 330 15.02 -12.03 12.10
CA GLU A 330 16.35 -11.97 12.72
C GLU A 330 17.48 -11.43 11.80
N LYS A 331 17.24 -11.18 10.51
CA LYS A 331 18.30 -10.93 9.52
C LYS A 331 18.27 -9.57 8.83
#